data_AF-A0A4R7WA00-F1
#
_entry.id   AF-A0A4R7WA00-F1
#
_cell.length_a   1.000
_cell.length_b   1.000
_cell.length_c   1.000
_cell.angle_alpha   90.00
_cell.angle_beta   90.00
_cell.angle_gamma   90.00
#
_symmetry.space_group_name_H-M   'P 1'
#
loop_
_entity.id
_entity.type
_entity.pdbx_description
1 polymer ?
#
loop_
_entity_poly.entity_id
_entity_poly.type
_entity_poly.pdbx_seq_one_letter_code
_entity_poly.pdbx_strand_id
1 'polypeptide(L)'
;MDINNMNNITYITDGNLFKPGNISAMRHAIRLSGIANASTQALFSATQYLPSLVGNQNIAARRLVELETRVREIATVMPISLDVSLRSFEQLQKEQINANDADLQEIAEDLESEMTAIRSTIKHQAEQLNAALAPVAHALDRLTTNGYLGTFESDNQFQRKQIEATQAQITALRASRDEVSSAINLIQSPDFASIANDTLLTAENLLKSGMDAPQTAKVEAAIEVIRKLIGEAEKGFTLLNLIEQRDSMTNRLSTFTRDVRALEDQTAANERFIELIKGVYQFDECRGQAVAEATNVLATLDNVLVHAGRLDVKEGAKLEEIIQTLRALAHYVGGLS
;
A
#
# COMPACT_ATOMS: atom_id res chain seq x y z
N MET A 1 46.40 11.88 -12.11
CA MET A 1 46.09 10.86 -13.14
C MET A 1 44.58 10.90 -13.27
N ASP A 2 44.13 11.74 -14.18
CA ASP A 2 42.77 12.29 -14.23
C ASP A 2 41.77 11.31 -14.84
N ILE A 3 40.65 11.17 -14.11
CA ILE A 3 39.43 10.48 -14.48
C ILE A 3 38.61 11.49 -15.30
N ASN A 4 38.96 11.71 -16.56
CA ASN A 4 38.22 12.61 -17.45
C ASN A 4 38.47 12.25 -18.92
N ASN A 5 38.11 11.02 -19.31
CA ASN A 5 38.12 10.65 -20.73
C ASN A 5 36.94 9.73 -21.10
N MET A 6 35.74 10.08 -20.63
CA MET A 6 34.48 9.58 -21.18
C MET A 6 33.72 10.75 -21.78
N ASN A 7 34.16 11.24 -22.94
CA ASN A 7 33.40 12.18 -23.76
C ASN A 7 33.93 12.15 -25.20
N ASN A 8 33.35 11.27 -26.01
CA ASN A 8 33.02 11.48 -27.43
C ASN A 8 32.79 10.12 -28.13
N ILE A 9 31.62 9.53 -27.88
CA ILE A 9 31.01 8.62 -28.87
C ILE A 9 30.08 9.51 -29.70
N THR A 10 30.64 10.19 -30.69
CA THR A 10 29.94 11.15 -31.53
C THR A 10 29.60 10.55 -32.89
N TYR A 11 29.05 9.33 -32.96
CA TYR A 11 28.39 8.80 -34.17
C TYR A 11 27.38 7.69 -33.81
N ILE A 12 26.31 8.02 -33.11
CA ILE A 12 25.02 7.32 -33.23
C ILE A 12 23.94 8.41 -33.26
N THR A 13 23.68 8.94 -34.46
CA THR A 13 22.69 9.99 -34.75
C THR A 13 21.24 9.49 -34.69
N ASP A 14 20.93 8.60 -33.75
CA ASP A 14 19.55 8.22 -33.47
C ASP A 14 19.38 8.14 -31.95
N GLY A 15 19.12 9.29 -31.32
CA GLY A 15 18.91 9.45 -29.87
C GLY A 15 17.73 8.66 -29.30
N ASN A 16 17.13 7.77 -30.10
CA ASN A 16 16.04 6.86 -29.74
C ASN A 16 16.48 5.40 -29.55
N LEU A 17 17.70 5.01 -29.94
CA LEU A 17 18.11 3.60 -29.93
C LEU A 17 18.18 3.02 -28.50
N PHE A 18 18.82 3.75 -27.59
CA PHE A 18 19.03 3.35 -26.20
C PHE A 18 18.10 4.12 -25.28
N LYS A 19 17.18 3.41 -24.61
CA LYS A 19 16.31 4.01 -23.59
C LYS A 19 17.02 4.01 -22.23
N PRO A 20 16.88 5.08 -21.42
CA PRO A 20 17.54 5.16 -20.12
C PRO A 20 16.94 4.11 -19.17
N GLY A 21 17.63 2.98 -19.01
CA GLY A 21 17.25 1.93 -18.06
C GLY A 21 18.10 2.03 -16.79
N ASN A 22 17.48 2.01 -15.62
CA ASN A 22 18.14 2.05 -14.32
C ASN A 22 17.82 0.79 -13.51
N ILE A 23 18.71 -0.20 -13.58
CA ILE A 23 18.51 -1.47 -12.88
C ILE A 23 18.69 -1.35 -11.37
N SER A 24 19.49 -0.40 -10.90
CA SER A 24 19.56 -0.11 -9.47
C SER A 24 18.21 0.38 -8.93
N ALA A 25 17.51 1.24 -9.70
CA ALA A 25 16.17 1.69 -9.38
C ALA A 25 15.16 0.55 -9.49
N MET A 26 15.25 -0.31 -10.51
CA MET A 26 14.41 -1.50 -10.65
C MET A 26 14.56 -2.44 -9.44
N ARG A 27 15.80 -2.82 -9.07
CA ARG A 27 16.08 -3.67 -7.90
C ARG A 27 15.57 -3.03 -6.61
N HIS A 28 15.75 -1.72 -6.46
CA HIS A 28 15.24 -0.98 -5.31
C HIS A 28 13.71 -1.05 -5.23
N ALA A 29 13.02 -0.80 -6.35
CA ALA A 29 11.57 -0.88 -6.44
C ALA A 29 11.05 -2.30 -6.17
N ILE A 30 11.70 -3.33 -6.70
CA ILE A 30 11.35 -4.74 -6.41
C ILE A 30 11.51 -5.05 -4.92
N ARG A 31 12.60 -4.61 -4.29
CA ARG A 31 12.78 -4.76 -2.84
C ARG A 31 11.69 -4.05 -2.04
N LEU A 32 11.34 -2.82 -2.39
CA LEU A 32 10.24 -2.08 -1.74
C LEU A 32 8.90 -2.77 -1.95
N SER A 33 8.65 -3.32 -3.15
CA SER A 33 7.44 -4.11 -3.42
C SER A 33 7.39 -5.37 -2.55
N GLY A 34 8.54 -6.02 -2.30
CA GLY A 34 8.63 -7.16 -1.39
C GLY A 34 8.26 -6.80 0.05
N ILE A 35 8.71 -5.65 0.53
CA ILE A 35 8.35 -5.12 1.86
C ILE A 35 6.85 -4.81 1.92
N ALA A 36 6.32 -4.09 0.93
CA ALA A 36 4.90 -3.76 0.86
C ALA A 36 4.03 -5.03 0.82
N ASN A 37 4.42 -6.04 0.02
CA ASN A 37 3.74 -7.34 0.00
C ASN A 37 3.76 -8.02 1.36
N ALA A 38 4.91 -8.08 2.05
CA ALA A 38 4.99 -8.68 3.37
C ALA A 38 4.07 -7.98 4.39
N SER A 39 4.03 -6.64 4.39
CA SER A 39 3.11 -5.85 5.20
C SER A 39 1.65 -6.16 4.89
N THR A 40 1.28 -6.22 3.60
CA THR A 40 -0.08 -6.60 3.19
C THR A 40 -0.44 -8.03 3.63
N GLN A 41 0.47 -9.01 3.51
CA GLN A 41 0.22 -10.38 3.95
C GLN A 41 -0.01 -10.48 5.47
N ALA A 42 0.73 -9.69 6.25
CA ALA A 42 0.54 -9.62 7.70
C ALA A 42 -0.85 -9.08 8.06
N LEU A 43 -1.26 -7.98 7.43
CA LEU A 43 -2.61 -7.41 7.60
C LEU A 43 -3.70 -8.38 7.11
N PHE A 44 -3.48 -9.05 5.99
CA PHE A 44 -4.40 -10.05 5.47
C PHE A 44 -4.58 -11.23 6.42
N SER A 45 -3.50 -11.71 7.04
CA SER A 45 -3.59 -12.81 8.02
C SER A 45 -4.50 -12.47 9.19
N ALA A 46 -4.52 -11.20 9.61
CA ALA A 46 -5.38 -10.71 10.68
C ALA A 46 -6.83 -10.40 10.24
N THR A 47 -7.05 -10.08 8.97
CA THR A 47 -8.34 -9.54 8.47
C THR A 47 -9.10 -10.49 7.55
N GLN A 48 -8.40 -11.36 6.82
CA GLN A 48 -8.91 -12.19 5.72
C GLN A 48 -9.66 -11.38 4.64
N TYR A 49 -9.40 -10.07 4.54
CA TYR A 49 -10.12 -9.15 3.68
C TYR A 49 -9.53 -9.12 2.25
N LEU A 50 -10.40 -9.11 1.25
CA LEU A 50 -10.05 -9.12 -0.19
C LEU A 50 -9.02 -10.20 -0.58
N PRO A 51 -9.28 -11.49 -0.33
CA PRO A 51 -8.33 -12.58 -0.56
C PRO A 51 -7.82 -12.65 -1.99
N SER A 52 -8.68 -12.40 -2.99
CA SER A 52 -8.28 -12.41 -4.41
C SER A 52 -7.30 -11.29 -4.73
N LEU A 53 -7.49 -10.10 -4.16
CA LEU A 53 -6.62 -8.95 -4.38
C LEU A 53 -5.21 -9.22 -3.82
N VAL A 54 -5.16 -9.66 -2.57
CA VAL A 54 -3.92 -9.98 -1.86
C VAL A 54 -3.20 -11.18 -2.50
N GLY A 55 -3.97 -12.18 -2.97
CA GLY A 55 -3.44 -13.32 -3.70
C GLY A 55 -2.78 -12.90 -5.03
N ASN A 56 -3.44 -12.05 -5.81
CA ASN A 56 -2.90 -11.52 -7.06
C ASN A 56 -1.63 -10.69 -6.83
N GLN A 57 -1.61 -9.83 -5.81
CA GLN A 57 -0.42 -9.08 -5.41
C GLN A 57 0.75 -10.01 -5.09
N ASN A 58 0.52 -11.08 -4.32
CA ASN A 58 1.57 -12.02 -3.95
C ASN A 58 2.14 -12.77 -5.16
N ILE A 59 1.28 -13.13 -6.13
CA ILE A 59 1.73 -13.71 -7.40
C ILE A 59 2.59 -12.71 -8.16
N ALA A 60 2.14 -11.46 -8.29
CA ALA A 60 2.91 -10.41 -8.96
C ALA A 60 4.27 -10.15 -8.28
N ALA A 61 4.32 -10.16 -6.94
CA ALA A 61 5.56 -9.99 -6.18
C ALA A 61 6.61 -11.07 -6.52
N ARG A 62 6.19 -12.34 -6.68
CA ARG A 62 7.08 -13.42 -7.10
C ARG A 62 7.55 -13.25 -8.53
N ARG A 63 6.67 -12.81 -9.43
CA ARG A 63 7.00 -12.55 -10.84
C ARG A 63 7.94 -11.36 -11.02
N LEU A 64 7.91 -10.37 -10.14
CA LEU A 64 8.91 -9.29 -10.15
C LEU A 64 10.33 -9.81 -9.89
N VAL A 65 10.49 -10.82 -9.03
CA VAL A 65 11.81 -11.45 -8.78
C VAL A 65 12.31 -12.21 -10.02
N GLU A 66 11.39 -12.88 -10.74
CA GLU A 66 11.70 -13.52 -12.02
C GLU A 66 12.13 -12.48 -13.08
N LEU A 67 11.44 -11.35 -13.15
CA LEU A 67 11.81 -10.23 -14.01
C LEU A 67 13.22 -9.69 -13.69
N GLU A 68 13.54 -9.51 -12.41
CA GLU A 68 14.89 -9.09 -11.98
C GLU A 68 15.96 -10.09 -12.43
N THR A 69 15.68 -11.38 -12.22
CA THR A 69 16.57 -12.47 -12.61
C THR A 69 16.82 -12.40 -14.11
N ARG A 70 15.78 -12.15 -14.91
CA ARG A 70 15.95 -12.13 -16.36
C ARG A 70 16.76 -10.95 -16.86
N VAL A 71 16.55 -9.76 -16.29
CA VAL A 71 17.38 -8.59 -16.60
C VAL A 71 18.84 -8.83 -16.21
N ARG A 72 19.08 -9.49 -15.07
CA ARG A 72 20.45 -9.85 -14.64
C ARG A 72 21.10 -10.83 -15.60
N GLU A 73 20.39 -11.84 -16.06
CA GLU A 73 20.89 -12.78 -17.07
C GLU A 73 21.24 -12.07 -18.39
N ILE A 74 20.43 -11.10 -18.82
CA ILE A 74 20.76 -10.25 -19.98
C ILE A 74 22.06 -9.50 -19.73
N ALA A 75 22.21 -8.88 -18.55
CA ALA A 75 23.40 -8.13 -18.18
C ALA A 75 24.68 -8.97 -18.14
N THR A 76 24.58 -10.28 -17.90
CA THR A 76 25.74 -11.18 -17.83
C THR A 76 26.03 -11.88 -19.16
N VAL A 77 25.00 -12.35 -19.86
CA VAL A 77 25.15 -13.15 -21.09
C VAL A 77 25.41 -12.26 -22.30
N MET A 78 24.67 -11.16 -22.45
CA MET A 78 24.77 -10.31 -23.66
C MET A 78 26.16 -9.73 -23.89
N PRO A 79 26.87 -9.15 -22.90
CA PRO A 79 28.20 -8.60 -23.15
C PRO A 79 29.19 -9.65 -23.63
N ILE A 80 29.10 -10.88 -23.11
CA ILE A 80 29.96 -12.00 -23.49
C ILE A 80 29.68 -12.42 -24.93
N SER A 81 28.41 -12.64 -25.28
CA SER A 81 28.03 -13.02 -26.65
C SER A 81 28.40 -11.93 -27.66
N LEU A 82 28.18 -10.65 -27.32
CA LEU A 82 28.52 -9.53 -28.19
C LEU A 82 30.05 -9.37 -28.35
N ASP A 83 30.85 -9.55 -27.31
CA ASP A 83 32.33 -9.48 -27.41
C ASP A 83 32.89 -10.55 -28.35
N VAL A 84 32.36 -11.78 -28.29
CA VAL A 84 32.76 -12.85 -29.23
C VAL A 84 32.46 -12.46 -30.67
N SER A 85 31.23 -12.01 -30.95
CA SER A 85 30.83 -11.61 -32.30
C SER A 85 31.53 -10.34 -32.80
N LEU A 86 31.80 -9.38 -31.93
CA LEU A 86 32.55 -8.17 -32.28
C LEU A 86 33.97 -8.51 -32.74
N ARG A 87 34.64 -9.45 -32.08
CA ARG A 87 35.97 -9.94 -32.52
C ARG A 87 35.91 -10.65 -33.87
N SER A 88 34.84 -11.42 -34.11
CA SER A 88 34.57 -12.07 -35.40
C SER A 88 34.43 -11.02 -36.52
N PHE A 89 33.60 -9.98 -36.31
CA PHE A 89 33.47 -8.88 -37.27
C PHE A 89 34.77 -8.13 -37.51
N GLU A 90 35.55 -7.82 -36.47
CA GLU A 90 36.85 -7.15 -36.62
C GLU A 90 37.86 -8.00 -37.39
N GLN A 91 37.81 -9.33 -37.25
CA GLN A 91 38.64 -10.24 -38.02
C GLN A 91 38.21 -10.26 -39.50
N LEU A 92 36.91 -10.44 -39.76
CA LEU A 92 36.36 -10.45 -41.12
C LEU A 92 36.59 -9.10 -41.84
N GLN A 93 36.50 -7.98 -41.12
CA GLN A 93 36.83 -6.65 -41.65
C GLN A 93 38.30 -6.53 -42.05
N LYS A 94 39.24 -7.14 -41.29
CA LYS A 94 40.67 -7.17 -41.64
C LYS A 94 40.96 -8.08 -42.83
N GLU A 95 40.27 -9.20 -42.92
CA GLU A 95 40.37 -10.13 -44.04
C GLU A 95 39.87 -9.45 -45.32
N GLN A 96 38.75 -8.73 -45.26
CA GLN A 96 38.17 -7.98 -46.38
C GLN A 96 39.15 -6.95 -47.00
N ILE A 97 40.00 -6.31 -46.20
CA ILE A 97 40.98 -5.32 -46.68
C ILE A 97 42.04 -5.95 -47.62
N ASN A 98 42.36 -7.23 -47.42
CA ASN A 98 43.43 -7.92 -48.15
C ASN A 98 42.90 -9.01 -49.11
N ALA A 99 41.58 -9.18 -49.20
CA ALA A 99 40.92 -10.22 -49.96
C ALA A 99 40.98 -9.97 -51.47
N ASN A 100 41.02 -11.04 -52.26
CA ASN A 100 40.79 -10.97 -53.71
C ASN A 100 39.28 -11.10 -54.03
N ASP A 101 38.90 -10.88 -55.28
CA ASP A 101 37.48 -10.92 -55.71
C ASP A 101 36.77 -12.25 -55.44
N ALA A 102 37.49 -13.38 -55.38
CA ALA A 102 36.91 -14.69 -55.08
C ALA A 102 36.63 -14.85 -53.57
N ASP A 103 37.50 -14.33 -52.71
CA ASP A 103 37.39 -14.42 -51.25
C ASP A 103 36.34 -13.42 -50.69
N LEU A 104 36.07 -12.32 -51.41
CA LEU A 104 35.08 -11.31 -51.00
C LEU A 104 33.66 -11.87 -50.85
N GLN A 105 33.30 -12.89 -51.63
CA GLN A 105 31.98 -13.52 -51.51
C GLN A 105 31.88 -14.37 -50.23
N GLU A 106 32.91 -15.15 -49.92
CA GLU A 106 32.97 -15.98 -48.69
C GLU A 106 32.90 -15.10 -47.44
N ILE A 107 33.69 -14.02 -47.39
CA ILE A 107 33.68 -13.06 -46.29
C ILE A 107 32.29 -12.41 -46.13
N ALA A 108 31.61 -12.09 -47.24
CA ALA A 108 30.27 -11.52 -47.19
C ALA A 108 29.22 -12.51 -46.67
N GLU A 109 29.38 -13.82 -46.93
CA GLU A 109 28.53 -14.87 -46.39
C GLU A 109 28.78 -15.06 -44.88
N ASP A 110 30.04 -15.01 -44.44
CA ASP A 110 30.42 -15.10 -43.03
C ASP A 110 29.91 -13.89 -42.21
N LEU A 111 30.01 -12.67 -42.76
CA LEU A 111 29.46 -11.46 -42.14
C LEU A 111 27.94 -11.55 -41.93
N GLU A 112 27.21 -12.07 -42.92
CA GLU A 112 25.75 -12.23 -42.81
C GLU A 112 25.38 -13.34 -41.82
N SER A 113 26.17 -14.42 -41.76
CA SER A 113 26.02 -15.51 -40.80
C SER A 113 26.20 -15.02 -39.36
N GLU A 114 27.28 -14.27 -39.09
CA GLU A 114 27.56 -13.67 -37.79
C GLU A 114 26.46 -12.67 -37.39
N MET A 115 26.03 -11.81 -38.32
CA MET A 115 24.91 -10.88 -38.08
C MET A 115 23.62 -11.61 -37.73
N THR A 116 23.33 -12.71 -38.41
CA THR A 116 22.15 -13.53 -38.13
C THR A 116 22.22 -14.19 -36.75
N ALA A 117 23.39 -14.66 -36.32
CA ALA A 117 23.61 -15.21 -34.99
C ALA A 117 23.38 -14.17 -33.87
N ILE A 118 23.88 -12.95 -34.05
CA ILE A 118 23.68 -11.85 -33.09
C ILE A 118 22.23 -11.43 -33.02
N ARG A 119 21.57 -11.23 -34.16
CA ARG A 119 20.13 -10.88 -34.21
C ARG A 119 19.30 -11.94 -33.49
N SER A 120 19.63 -13.23 -33.70
CA SER A 120 18.98 -14.34 -33.00
C SER A 120 19.17 -14.25 -31.48
N THR A 121 20.39 -13.96 -31.03
CA THR A 121 20.70 -13.80 -29.60
C THR A 121 19.94 -12.63 -28.97
N ILE A 122 19.97 -11.44 -29.59
CA ILE A 122 19.25 -10.25 -29.11
C ILE A 122 17.75 -10.54 -29.05
N LYS A 123 17.18 -11.10 -30.12
CA LYS A 123 15.76 -11.44 -30.21
C LYS A 123 15.36 -12.43 -29.12
N HIS A 124 16.15 -13.47 -28.90
CA HIS A 124 15.87 -14.46 -27.86
C HIS A 124 15.82 -13.82 -26.47
N GLN A 125 16.77 -12.95 -26.15
CA GLN A 125 16.79 -12.23 -24.87
C GLN A 125 15.59 -11.27 -24.73
N ALA A 126 15.22 -10.56 -25.79
CA ALA A 126 14.06 -9.68 -25.81
C ALA A 126 12.75 -10.46 -25.58
N GLU A 127 12.55 -11.57 -26.29
CA GLU A 127 11.37 -12.45 -26.15
C GLU A 127 11.26 -12.98 -24.72
N GLN A 128 12.38 -13.39 -24.15
CA GLN A 128 12.43 -13.89 -22.79
C GLN A 128 12.14 -12.83 -21.73
N LEU A 129 12.67 -11.61 -21.89
CA LEU A 129 12.36 -10.49 -21.01
C LEU A 129 10.88 -10.10 -21.12
N ASN A 130 10.35 -10.06 -22.34
CA ASN A 130 8.94 -9.76 -22.59
C ASN A 130 8.01 -10.81 -21.94
N ALA A 131 8.38 -12.10 -22.01
CA ALA A 131 7.64 -13.17 -21.34
C ALA A 131 7.62 -13.01 -19.81
N ALA A 132 8.72 -12.54 -19.20
CA ALA A 132 8.78 -12.25 -17.77
C ALA A 132 8.03 -10.95 -17.39
N LEU A 133 7.97 -9.98 -18.31
CA LEU A 133 7.31 -8.68 -18.10
C LEU A 133 5.78 -8.78 -18.17
N ALA A 134 5.23 -9.56 -19.10
CA ALA A 134 3.79 -9.61 -19.38
C ALA A 134 2.92 -9.91 -18.14
N PRO A 135 3.26 -10.87 -17.25
CA PRO A 135 2.44 -11.16 -16.07
C PRO A 135 2.40 -10.05 -15.02
N VAL A 136 3.37 -9.12 -15.04
CA VAL A 136 3.46 -8.01 -14.07
C VAL A 136 3.14 -6.65 -14.68
N ALA A 137 2.88 -6.59 -15.98
CA ALA A 137 2.63 -5.33 -16.69
C ALA A 137 1.31 -4.66 -16.27
N HIS A 138 0.30 -5.45 -15.92
CA HIS A 138 -1.01 -4.93 -15.57
C HIS A 138 -1.02 -4.20 -14.23
N ALA A 139 -1.47 -2.95 -14.26
CA ALA A 139 -1.68 -2.15 -13.06
C ALA A 139 -2.94 -2.58 -12.30
N LEU A 140 -2.95 -2.27 -11.01
CA LEU A 140 -4.13 -2.43 -10.18
C LEU A 140 -5.29 -1.55 -10.68
N ASP A 141 -6.50 -2.10 -10.77
CA ASP A 141 -7.70 -1.28 -10.89
C ASP A 141 -7.99 -0.57 -9.56
N ARG A 142 -7.62 0.72 -9.51
CA ARG A 142 -7.86 1.59 -8.36
C ARG A 142 -9.30 2.09 -8.28
N LEU A 143 -10.11 2.00 -9.34
CA LEU A 143 -11.48 2.53 -9.31
C LEU A 143 -12.32 1.81 -8.25
N THR A 144 -12.31 0.48 -8.31
CA THR A 144 -13.07 -0.37 -7.38
C THR A 144 -12.58 -0.22 -5.95
N THR A 145 -11.26 -0.26 -5.75
CA THR A 145 -10.63 -0.20 -4.41
C THR A 145 -10.74 1.18 -3.77
N ASN A 146 -10.78 2.27 -4.56
CA ASN A 146 -11.08 3.62 -4.07
C ASN A 146 -12.52 3.75 -3.56
N GLY A 147 -13.48 3.03 -4.17
CA GLY A 147 -14.86 2.99 -3.66
C GLY A 147 -14.95 2.37 -2.26
N TYR A 148 -14.19 1.29 -2.01
CA TYR A 148 -14.10 0.70 -0.67
C TYR A 148 -13.42 1.64 0.33
N LEU A 149 -12.30 2.27 -0.05
CA LEU A 149 -11.61 3.24 0.81
C LEU A 149 -12.54 4.39 1.22
N GLY A 150 -13.21 5.02 0.25
CA GLY A 150 -14.12 6.12 0.54
C GLY A 150 -15.28 5.72 1.46
N THR A 151 -15.79 4.49 1.32
CA THR A 151 -16.82 3.96 2.21
C THR A 151 -16.30 3.81 3.64
N PHE A 152 -15.16 3.13 3.84
CA PHE A 152 -14.59 2.95 5.17
C PHE A 152 -14.18 4.27 5.84
N GLU A 153 -13.64 5.22 5.07
CA GLU A 153 -13.25 6.54 5.59
C GLU A 153 -14.48 7.35 6.03
N SER A 154 -15.57 7.32 5.25
CA SER A 154 -16.85 7.93 5.61
C SER A 154 -17.47 7.27 6.84
N ASP A 155 -17.50 5.95 6.89
CA ASP A 155 -18.03 5.18 8.01
C ASP A 155 -17.26 5.48 9.30
N ASN A 156 -15.93 5.51 9.24
CA ASN A 156 -15.10 5.86 10.39
C ASN A 156 -15.36 7.30 10.87
N GLN A 157 -15.53 8.25 9.96
CA GLN A 157 -15.85 9.63 10.34
C GLN A 157 -17.22 9.70 11.04
N PHE A 158 -18.21 8.96 10.54
CA PHE A 158 -19.53 8.91 11.15
C PHE A 158 -19.52 8.22 12.51
N GLN A 159 -18.83 7.09 12.64
CA GLN A 159 -18.68 6.35 13.90
C GLN A 159 -17.95 7.18 14.96
N ARG A 160 -16.88 7.89 14.61
CA ARG A 160 -16.16 8.78 15.53
C ARG A 160 -17.06 9.88 16.11
N LYS A 161 -17.91 10.49 15.28
CA LYS A 161 -18.92 11.46 15.75
C LYS A 161 -19.92 10.84 16.71
N GLN A 162 -20.36 9.61 16.45
CA GLN A 162 -21.26 8.89 17.36
C GLN A 162 -20.57 8.52 18.68
N ILE A 163 -19.31 8.12 18.65
CA ILE A 163 -18.51 7.85 19.86
C ILE A 163 -18.43 9.12 20.72
N GLU A 164 -18.05 10.25 20.13
CA GLU A 164 -17.98 11.54 20.84
C GLU A 164 -19.32 11.92 21.48
N ALA A 165 -20.41 11.83 20.72
CA ALA A 165 -21.75 12.13 21.21
C ALA A 165 -22.18 11.19 22.36
N THR A 166 -21.92 9.90 22.23
CA THR A 166 -22.28 8.89 23.24
C THR A 166 -21.43 9.05 24.50
N GLN A 167 -20.15 9.40 24.35
CA GLN A 167 -19.26 9.65 25.49
C GLN A 167 -19.68 10.89 26.29
N ALA A 168 -20.19 11.92 25.61
CA ALA A 168 -20.81 13.07 26.28
C ALA A 168 -22.06 12.65 27.07
N GLN A 169 -22.91 11.80 26.50
CA GLN A 169 -24.10 11.24 27.18
C GLN A 169 -23.72 10.39 28.40
N ILE A 170 -22.67 9.55 28.29
CA ILE A 170 -22.13 8.76 29.41
C ILE A 170 -21.68 9.69 30.54
N THR A 171 -20.96 10.76 30.20
CA THR A 171 -20.45 11.72 31.19
C THR A 171 -21.57 12.42 31.94
N ALA A 172 -22.58 12.93 31.21
CA ALA A 172 -23.75 13.57 31.80
C ALA A 172 -24.55 12.60 32.68
N LEU A 173 -24.84 11.40 32.17
CA LEU A 173 -25.63 10.40 32.88
C LEU A 173 -24.91 9.89 34.14
N ARG A 174 -23.58 9.78 34.11
CA ARG A 174 -22.79 9.40 35.29
C ARG A 174 -22.86 10.45 36.38
N ALA A 175 -22.73 11.74 36.04
CA ALA A 175 -22.90 12.83 36.99
C ALA A 175 -24.29 12.80 37.65
N SER A 176 -25.35 12.64 36.85
CA SER A 176 -26.73 12.49 37.36
C SER A 176 -26.88 11.29 38.29
N ARG A 177 -26.30 10.13 37.93
CA ARG A 177 -26.37 8.92 38.75
C ARG A 177 -25.63 9.07 40.08
N ASP A 178 -24.51 9.79 40.10
CA ASP A 178 -23.70 10.02 41.31
C ASP A 178 -24.38 11.00 42.27
N GLU A 179 -25.12 11.99 41.74
CA GLU A 179 -25.97 12.88 42.52
C GLU A 179 -27.12 12.12 43.20
N VAL A 180 -27.84 11.29 42.44
CA VAL A 180 -28.90 10.42 42.98
C VAL A 180 -28.34 9.42 44.00
N SER A 181 -27.18 8.81 43.72
CA SER A 181 -26.54 7.88 44.67
C SER A 181 -26.15 8.56 45.97
N SER A 182 -25.67 9.81 45.90
CA SER A 182 -25.32 10.60 47.08
C SER A 182 -26.55 10.91 47.93
N ALA A 183 -27.69 11.25 47.32
CA ALA A 183 -28.94 11.44 48.03
C ALA A 183 -29.45 10.14 48.69
N ILE A 184 -29.36 9.00 47.99
CA ILE A 184 -29.75 7.71 48.55
C ILE A 184 -28.87 7.34 49.76
N ASN A 185 -27.55 7.49 49.64
CA ASN A 185 -26.62 7.21 50.74
C ASN A 185 -26.88 8.11 51.95
N LEU A 186 -27.26 9.38 51.72
CA LEU A 186 -27.67 10.29 52.78
C LEU A 186 -28.92 9.77 53.48
N ILE A 187 -29.99 9.46 52.74
CA ILE A 187 -31.25 8.94 53.31
C ILE A 187 -31.02 7.61 54.07
N GLN A 188 -30.16 6.73 53.55
CA GLN A 188 -29.85 5.43 54.17
C GLN A 188 -28.84 5.52 55.33
N SER A 189 -28.33 6.71 55.65
CA SER A 189 -27.41 6.86 56.77
C SER A 189 -28.11 6.56 58.11
N PRO A 190 -27.37 6.09 59.14
CA PRO A 190 -27.96 5.74 60.44
C PRO A 190 -28.77 6.88 61.08
N ASP A 191 -28.39 8.13 60.80
CA ASP A 191 -29.02 9.34 61.32
C ASP A 191 -30.46 9.53 60.79
N PHE A 192 -30.80 8.93 59.64
CA PHE A 192 -32.11 9.05 58.99
C PHE A 192 -32.78 7.70 58.72
N ALA A 193 -32.36 6.65 59.41
CA ALA A 193 -32.90 5.28 59.27
C ALA A 193 -34.42 5.17 59.57
N SER A 194 -35.03 6.22 60.12
CA SER A 194 -36.47 6.33 60.35
C SER A 194 -37.28 6.60 59.07
N ILE A 195 -36.63 7.02 57.97
CA ILE A 195 -37.29 7.22 56.67
C ILE A 195 -37.59 5.86 56.05
N ALA A 196 -38.87 5.43 56.10
CA ALA A 196 -39.30 4.20 55.46
C ALA A 196 -39.23 4.31 53.93
N ASN A 197 -39.01 3.18 53.24
CA ASN A 197 -38.82 3.13 51.79
C ASN A 197 -39.94 3.77 50.97
N ASP A 198 -41.19 3.71 51.47
CA ASP A 198 -42.39 4.22 50.80
C ASP A 198 -42.75 5.66 51.19
N THR A 199 -41.94 6.30 52.05
CA THR A 199 -42.16 7.68 52.48
C THR A 199 -41.95 8.63 51.31
N LEU A 200 -42.92 9.52 51.06
CA LEU A 200 -42.74 10.60 50.10
C LEU A 200 -41.63 11.55 50.56
N LEU A 201 -40.62 11.72 49.72
CA LEU A 201 -39.44 12.57 49.97
C LEU A 201 -39.77 14.04 49.69
N THR A 202 -40.63 14.63 50.52
CA THR A 202 -40.92 16.08 50.51
C THR A 202 -40.02 16.80 51.51
N ALA A 203 -39.74 18.10 51.29
CA ALA A 203 -38.97 18.92 52.23
C ALA A 203 -39.49 18.79 53.67
N GLU A 204 -40.81 18.84 53.84
CA GLU A 204 -41.45 18.72 55.15
C GLU A 204 -41.18 17.36 55.81
N ASN A 205 -41.27 16.26 55.06
CA ASN A 205 -41.03 14.93 55.60
C ASN A 205 -39.55 14.73 55.93
N LEU A 206 -38.63 15.24 55.10
CA LEU A 206 -37.19 15.15 55.33
C LEU A 206 -36.77 15.92 56.59
N LEU A 207 -37.28 17.14 56.78
CA LEU A 207 -37.04 17.94 57.99
C LEU A 207 -37.60 17.26 59.25
N LYS A 208 -38.80 16.67 59.17
CA LYS A 208 -39.40 15.91 60.29
C LYS A 208 -38.58 14.68 60.67
N SER A 209 -37.90 14.08 59.69
CA SER A 209 -36.99 12.95 59.90
C SER A 209 -35.62 13.35 60.44
N GLY A 210 -35.38 14.64 60.69
CA GLY A 210 -34.17 15.15 61.33
C GLY A 210 -33.09 15.66 60.36
N MET A 211 -33.35 15.67 59.05
CA MET A 211 -32.43 16.29 58.09
C MET A 211 -32.40 17.81 58.28
N ASP A 212 -31.22 18.42 58.13
CA ASP A 212 -31.09 19.87 58.07
C ASP A 212 -31.41 20.42 56.66
N ALA A 213 -31.43 21.74 56.52
CA ALA A 213 -31.73 22.39 55.25
C ALA A 213 -30.71 22.03 54.12
N PRO A 214 -29.38 22.04 54.35
CA PRO A 214 -28.41 21.55 53.37
C PRO A 214 -28.63 20.10 52.91
N GLN A 215 -28.96 19.20 53.83
CA GLN A 215 -29.23 17.79 53.54
C GLN A 215 -30.51 17.61 52.72
N THR A 216 -31.57 18.33 53.11
CA THR A 216 -32.84 18.36 52.38
C THR A 216 -32.65 18.82 50.94
N ALA A 217 -31.90 19.91 50.73
CA ALA A 217 -31.62 20.46 49.41
C ALA A 217 -30.88 19.46 48.48
N LYS A 218 -29.99 18.60 49.03
CA LYS A 218 -29.32 17.55 48.25
C LYS A 218 -30.31 16.49 47.75
N VAL A 219 -31.28 16.09 48.57
CA VAL A 219 -32.30 15.12 48.17
C VAL A 219 -33.24 15.72 47.13
N GLU A 220 -33.64 16.98 47.29
CA GLU A 220 -34.46 17.69 46.31
C GLU A 220 -33.77 17.85 44.96
N ALA A 221 -32.46 18.14 44.95
CA ALA A 221 -31.67 18.22 43.72
C ALA A 221 -31.62 16.87 42.98
N ALA A 222 -31.42 15.76 43.70
CA ALA A 222 -31.49 14.42 43.11
C ALA A 222 -32.88 14.06 42.55
N ILE A 223 -33.95 14.47 43.24
CA ILE A 223 -35.32 14.32 42.74
C ILE A 223 -35.51 15.11 41.45
N GLU A 224 -34.98 16.33 41.37
CA GLU A 224 -35.05 17.16 40.18
C GLU A 224 -34.27 16.56 38.99
N VAL A 225 -33.11 15.93 39.26
CA VAL A 225 -32.38 15.15 38.26
C VAL A 225 -33.26 14.02 37.71
N ILE A 226 -33.93 13.26 38.57
CA ILE A 226 -34.80 12.16 38.14
C ILE A 226 -35.98 12.71 37.33
N ARG A 227 -36.65 13.78 37.78
CA ARG A 227 -37.75 14.42 37.04
C ARG A 227 -37.36 14.81 35.62
N LYS A 228 -36.20 15.42 35.46
CA LYS A 228 -35.67 15.78 34.12
C LYS A 228 -35.42 14.55 33.24
N LEU A 229 -35.14 13.40 33.85
CA LEU A 229 -34.77 12.18 33.14
C LEU A 229 -35.98 11.33 32.71
N ILE A 230 -37.05 11.30 33.51
CA ILE A 230 -38.28 10.52 33.23
C ILE A 230 -39.47 11.37 32.76
N GLY A 231 -39.36 12.70 32.81
CA GLY A 231 -40.45 13.64 32.53
C GLY A 231 -41.31 13.93 33.77
N GLU A 232 -42.07 15.03 33.77
CA GLU A 232 -42.81 15.57 34.92
C GLU A 232 -44.02 14.73 35.41
N ALA A 233 -44.08 13.44 35.10
CA ALA A 233 -45.29 12.64 35.28
C ALA A 233 -45.59 12.20 36.73
N GLU A 234 -44.61 12.18 37.64
CA GLU A 234 -44.80 11.68 39.02
C GLU A 234 -45.08 12.77 40.06
N LYS A 235 -46.16 12.58 40.83
CA LYS A 235 -46.62 13.50 41.90
C LYS A 235 -45.76 13.46 43.17
N GLY A 236 -44.76 12.60 43.25
CA GLY A 236 -43.85 12.49 44.38
C GLY A 236 -42.91 11.29 44.24
N PHE A 237 -41.75 11.36 44.89
CA PHE A 237 -40.72 10.32 44.84
C PHE A 237 -40.54 9.70 46.21
N THR A 238 -40.39 8.39 46.27
CA THR A 238 -39.99 7.64 47.46
C THR A 238 -38.53 7.21 47.37
N LEU A 239 -37.95 6.71 48.47
CA LEU A 239 -36.60 6.14 48.44
C LEU A 239 -36.51 4.96 47.44
N LEU A 240 -37.56 4.14 47.35
CA LEU A 240 -37.61 3.04 46.38
C LEU A 240 -37.53 3.56 44.94
N ASN A 241 -38.27 4.64 44.61
CA ASN A 241 -38.20 5.24 43.28
C ASN A 241 -36.78 5.75 42.96
N LEU A 242 -36.11 6.39 43.92
CA LEU A 242 -34.72 6.84 43.74
C LEU A 242 -33.78 5.67 43.42
N ILE A 243 -33.90 4.55 44.15
CA ILE A 243 -33.10 3.34 43.93
C ILE A 243 -33.37 2.77 42.53
N GLU A 244 -34.63 2.57 42.15
CA GLU A 244 -35.02 2.05 40.84
C GLU A 244 -34.48 2.90 39.70
N GLN A 245 -34.55 4.23 39.83
CA GLN A 245 -34.05 5.15 38.80
C GLN A 245 -32.52 5.14 38.72
N ARG A 246 -31.83 5.07 39.87
CA ARG A 246 -30.36 4.92 39.92
C ARG A 246 -29.90 3.61 39.26
N ASP A 247 -30.64 2.53 39.45
CA ASP A 247 -30.36 1.24 38.82
C ASP A 247 -30.64 1.28 37.31
N SER A 248 -31.73 1.93 36.89
CA SER A 248 -32.01 2.21 35.48
C SER A 248 -30.91 3.03 34.80
N MET A 249 -30.40 4.09 35.45
CA MET A 249 -29.25 4.86 34.95
C MET A 249 -28.00 3.98 34.83
N THR A 250 -27.77 3.08 35.79
CA THR A 250 -26.64 2.13 35.75
C THR A 250 -26.74 1.19 34.55
N ASN A 251 -27.93 0.67 34.26
CA ASN A 251 -28.18 -0.17 33.08
C ASN A 251 -28.02 0.59 31.76
N ARG A 252 -28.43 1.86 31.71
CA ARG A 252 -28.21 2.72 30.54
C ARG A 252 -26.73 3.04 30.34
N LEU A 253 -25.99 3.33 31.40
CA LEU A 253 -24.54 3.54 31.36
C LEU A 253 -23.79 2.30 30.83
N SER A 254 -24.17 1.10 31.28
CA SER A 254 -23.55 -0.14 30.80
C SER A 254 -23.83 -0.37 29.31
N THR A 255 -25.04 -0.07 28.86
CA THR A 255 -25.45 -0.13 27.44
C THR A 255 -24.60 0.83 26.60
N PHE A 256 -24.59 2.13 26.93
CA PHE A 256 -23.79 3.11 26.19
C PHE A 256 -22.30 2.79 26.17
N THR A 257 -21.76 2.29 27.28
CA THR A 257 -20.34 1.89 27.35
C THR A 257 -20.04 0.74 26.39
N ARG A 258 -20.96 -0.23 26.27
CA ARG A 258 -20.83 -1.33 25.32
C ARG A 258 -20.97 -0.83 23.87
N ASP A 259 -21.89 0.09 23.61
CA ASP A 259 -22.10 0.64 22.28
C ASP A 259 -20.88 1.44 21.80
N VAL A 260 -20.25 2.23 22.67
CA VAL A 260 -18.97 2.92 22.38
C VAL A 260 -17.89 1.91 22.01
N ARG A 261 -17.70 0.85 22.81
CA ARG A 261 -16.69 -0.19 22.50
C ARG A 261 -16.95 -0.86 21.16
N ALA A 262 -18.20 -1.18 20.85
CA ALA A 262 -18.56 -1.78 19.58
C ALA A 262 -18.25 -0.86 18.38
N LEU A 263 -18.49 0.45 18.52
CA LEU A 263 -18.12 1.44 17.51
C LEU A 263 -16.59 1.59 17.38
N GLU A 264 -15.86 1.58 18.48
CA GLU A 264 -14.39 1.62 18.51
C GLU A 264 -13.79 0.39 17.82
N ASP A 265 -14.30 -0.81 18.13
CA ASP A 265 -13.87 -2.07 17.51
C ASP A 265 -14.14 -2.06 15.99
N GLN A 266 -15.29 -1.55 15.56
CA GLN A 266 -15.62 -1.42 14.14
C GLN A 266 -14.71 -0.40 13.44
N THR A 267 -14.42 0.74 14.08
CA THR A 267 -13.50 1.75 13.54
C THR A 267 -12.10 1.15 13.36
N ALA A 268 -11.60 0.41 14.36
CA ALA A 268 -10.30 -0.24 14.29
C ALA A 268 -10.26 -1.34 13.22
N ALA A 269 -11.35 -2.07 13.00
CA ALA A 269 -11.44 -3.05 11.92
C ALA A 269 -11.38 -2.38 10.54
N ASN A 270 -12.16 -1.32 10.35
CA ASN A 270 -12.16 -0.52 9.12
C ASN A 270 -10.77 0.08 8.83
N GLU A 271 -10.07 0.57 9.86
CA GLU A 271 -8.69 1.09 9.72
C GLU A 271 -7.73 0.04 9.20
N ARG A 272 -7.81 -1.21 9.69
CA ARG A 272 -7.00 -2.32 9.17
C ARG A 272 -7.33 -2.64 7.71
N PHE A 273 -8.60 -2.55 7.30
CA PHE A 273 -8.97 -2.73 5.89
C PHE A 273 -8.43 -1.60 5.00
N ILE A 274 -8.48 -0.36 5.48
CA ILE A 274 -7.90 0.80 4.79
C ILE A 274 -6.37 0.62 4.65
N GLU A 275 -5.68 0.25 5.71
CA GLU A 275 -4.23 0.00 5.70
C GLU A 275 -3.86 -1.12 4.73
N LEU A 276 -4.66 -2.20 4.69
CA LEU A 276 -4.44 -3.30 3.76
C LEU A 276 -4.49 -2.81 2.31
N ILE A 277 -5.55 -2.07 1.93
CA ILE A 277 -5.70 -1.53 0.57
C ILE A 277 -4.55 -0.57 0.24
N LYS A 278 -4.17 0.32 1.17
CA LYS A 278 -3.03 1.24 0.99
C LYS A 278 -1.71 0.50 0.80
N GLY A 279 -1.50 -0.62 1.49
CA GLY A 279 -0.36 -1.51 1.27
C GLY A 279 -0.34 -2.09 -0.14
N VAL A 280 -1.50 -2.47 -0.70
CA VAL A 280 -1.62 -2.91 -2.11
C VAL A 280 -1.24 -1.78 -3.07
N TYR A 281 -1.66 -0.53 -2.78
CA TYR A 281 -1.33 0.61 -3.63
C TYR A 281 0.17 0.91 -3.65
N GLN A 282 0.82 0.86 -2.49
CA GLN A 282 2.26 1.02 -2.38
C GLN A 282 3.02 -0.07 -3.15
N PHE A 283 2.54 -1.32 -3.08
CA PHE A 283 3.08 -2.41 -3.90
C PHE A 283 2.95 -2.10 -5.39
N ASP A 284 1.77 -1.69 -5.85
CA ASP A 284 1.51 -1.41 -7.27
C ASP A 284 2.34 -0.25 -7.82
N GLU A 285 2.60 0.79 -7.01
CA GLU A 285 3.52 1.88 -7.34
C GLU A 285 4.96 1.38 -7.55
N CYS A 286 5.46 0.55 -6.62
CA CYS A 286 6.79 -0.04 -6.74
C CYS A 286 6.88 -1.00 -7.94
N ARG A 287 5.85 -1.83 -8.16
CA ARG A 287 5.73 -2.68 -9.35
C ARG A 287 5.80 -1.85 -10.62
N GLY A 288 5.04 -0.76 -10.69
CA GLY A 288 5.02 0.14 -11.85
C GLY A 288 6.39 0.72 -12.20
N GLN A 289 7.17 1.12 -11.19
CA GLN A 289 8.55 1.57 -11.37
C GLN A 289 9.45 0.46 -11.93
N ALA A 290 9.39 -0.75 -11.35
CA ALA A 290 10.19 -1.88 -11.83
C ALA A 290 9.84 -2.26 -13.29
N VAL A 291 8.55 -2.27 -13.62
CA VAL A 291 8.05 -2.54 -14.97
C VAL A 291 8.52 -1.48 -15.96
N ALA A 292 8.51 -0.19 -15.58
CA ALA A 292 9.00 0.89 -16.45
C ALA A 292 10.49 0.69 -16.80
N GLU A 293 11.34 0.37 -15.82
CA GLU A 293 12.77 0.14 -16.06
C GLU A 293 13.03 -1.07 -16.96
N ALA A 294 12.33 -2.19 -16.72
CA ALA A 294 12.44 -3.37 -17.57
C ALA A 294 11.92 -3.10 -19.02
N THR A 295 10.88 -2.28 -19.15
CA THR A 295 10.36 -1.85 -20.46
C THR A 295 11.40 -1.03 -21.24
N ASN A 296 12.20 -0.20 -20.56
CA ASN A 296 13.28 0.54 -21.21
C ASN A 296 14.38 -0.38 -21.75
N VAL A 297 14.73 -1.45 -21.01
CA VAL A 297 15.69 -2.46 -21.48
C VAL A 297 15.12 -3.19 -22.70
N LEU A 298 13.87 -3.65 -22.63
CA LEU A 298 13.21 -4.34 -23.75
C LEU A 298 13.16 -3.47 -24.99
N ALA A 299 12.73 -2.21 -24.86
CA ALA A 299 12.68 -1.26 -25.97
C ALA A 299 14.06 -1.01 -26.59
N THR A 300 15.13 -1.00 -25.77
CA THR A 300 16.50 -0.88 -26.28
C THR A 300 16.90 -2.09 -27.12
N LEU A 301 16.60 -3.31 -26.66
CA LEU A 301 16.87 -4.53 -27.42
C LEU A 301 16.10 -4.56 -28.75
N ASP A 302 14.81 -4.21 -28.73
CA ASP A 302 13.98 -4.16 -29.93
C ASP A 302 14.45 -3.09 -30.92
N ASN A 303 14.81 -1.90 -30.43
CA ASN A 303 15.33 -0.82 -31.29
C ASN A 303 16.65 -1.21 -31.96
N VAL A 304 17.57 -1.83 -31.22
CA VAL A 304 18.83 -2.33 -31.79
C VAL A 304 18.57 -3.43 -32.81
N LEU A 305 17.65 -4.37 -32.52
CA LEU A 305 17.28 -5.43 -33.46
C LEU A 305 16.73 -4.87 -34.77
N VAL A 306 15.82 -3.88 -34.69
CA VAL A 306 15.24 -3.20 -35.85
C VAL A 306 16.31 -2.43 -36.64
N HIS A 307 17.22 -1.74 -35.96
CA HIS A 307 18.30 -1.00 -36.60
C HIS A 307 19.29 -1.93 -37.30
N ALA A 308 19.74 -3.00 -36.62
CA ALA A 308 20.60 -4.03 -37.21
C ALA A 308 19.96 -4.71 -38.42
N GLY A 309 18.63 -4.87 -38.44
CA GLY A 309 17.91 -5.43 -39.58
C GLY A 309 17.85 -4.54 -40.83
N ARG A 310 18.23 -3.25 -40.73
CA ARG A 310 18.22 -2.28 -41.85
C ARG A 310 19.59 -2.08 -42.49
N LEU A 311 20.66 -2.53 -41.84
CA LEU A 311 22.02 -2.35 -42.31
C LEU A 311 22.46 -3.55 -43.15
N ASP A 312 23.05 -3.28 -44.31
CA ASP A 312 23.71 -4.28 -45.15
C ASP A 312 25.18 -4.38 -44.70
N VAL A 313 25.52 -5.48 -44.03
CA VAL A 313 26.86 -5.71 -43.45
C VAL A 313 27.95 -5.90 -44.49
N LYS A 314 27.58 -6.07 -45.76
CA LYS A 314 28.53 -6.17 -46.88
C LYS A 314 29.12 -4.81 -47.24
N GLU A 315 28.45 -3.72 -46.87
CA GLU A 315 28.95 -2.36 -47.05
C GLU A 315 29.82 -1.95 -45.85
N GLY A 316 31.12 -1.72 -46.08
CA GLY A 316 32.07 -1.45 -44.98
C GLY A 316 31.70 -0.31 -44.04
N ALA A 317 31.03 0.75 -44.54
CA ALA A 317 30.56 1.85 -43.69
C ALA A 317 29.41 1.42 -42.74
N LYS A 318 28.49 0.57 -43.23
CA LYS A 318 27.39 0.02 -42.45
C LYS A 318 27.86 -1.06 -41.47
N LEU A 319 28.90 -1.83 -41.86
CA LEU A 319 29.57 -2.77 -40.96
C LEU A 319 30.21 -2.05 -39.76
N GLU A 320 30.88 -0.92 -39.98
CA GLU A 320 31.43 -0.13 -38.88
C GLU A 320 30.31 0.43 -37.98
N GLU A 321 29.21 0.92 -38.56
CA GLU A 321 28.05 1.41 -37.80
C GLU A 321 27.44 0.33 -36.90
N ILE A 322 27.30 -0.91 -37.40
CA ILE A 322 26.74 -1.99 -36.59
C ILE A 322 27.72 -2.45 -35.49
N ILE A 323 29.03 -2.49 -35.77
CA ILE A 323 30.05 -2.77 -34.75
C ILE A 323 29.96 -1.76 -33.61
N GLN A 324 29.87 -0.46 -33.92
CA GLN A 324 29.73 0.58 -32.89
C GLN A 324 28.42 0.45 -32.11
N THR A 325 27.31 0.14 -32.79
CA THR A 325 26.01 -0.09 -32.15
C THR A 325 26.03 -1.28 -31.20
N LEU A 326 26.65 -2.40 -31.61
CA LEU A 326 26.78 -3.59 -30.78
C LEU A 326 27.73 -3.39 -29.60
N ARG A 327 28.82 -2.62 -29.76
CA ARG A 327 29.66 -2.18 -28.63
C ARG A 327 28.89 -1.32 -27.65
N ALA A 328 28.10 -0.37 -28.14
CA ALA A 328 27.25 0.46 -27.30
C ALA A 328 26.20 -0.37 -26.55
N LEU A 329 25.61 -1.38 -27.21
CA LEU A 329 24.70 -2.33 -26.57
C LEU A 329 25.40 -3.17 -25.49
N ALA A 330 26.60 -3.71 -25.77
CA ALA A 330 27.38 -4.46 -24.79
C ALA A 330 27.72 -3.61 -23.57
N HIS A 331 28.07 -2.34 -23.76
CA HIS A 331 28.31 -1.40 -22.67
C HIS A 331 27.03 -1.09 -21.89
N TYR A 332 25.92 -0.81 -22.58
CA TYR A 332 24.62 -0.54 -21.97
C TYR A 332 24.17 -1.71 -21.09
N VAL A 333 24.14 -2.93 -21.64
CA VAL A 333 23.69 -4.13 -20.91
C VAL A 333 24.70 -4.55 -19.84
N GLY A 334 26.00 -4.36 -20.05
CA GLY A 334 27.02 -4.61 -19.04
C GLY A 334 26.92 -3.64 -17.85
N GLY A 335 26.53 -2.39 -18.10
CA GLY A 335 26.24 -1.39 -17.07
C GLY A 335 25.01 -1.70 -16.21
N LEU A 336 24.23 -2.72 -16.56
CA LEU A 336 23.08 -3.19 -15.77
C LEU A 336 23.47 -4.15 -14.62
N SER A 337 24.71 -4.66 -14.61
CA SER A 337 25.18 -5.71 -13.68
C SER A 337 25.25 -5.26 -12.21
#